data_AF-A0A3D8HW44-F1
#
_entry.id   AF-A0A3D8HW44-F1
#
_cell.length_a   1.000
_cell.length_b   1.000
_cell.length_c   1.000
_cell.angle_alpha   90.00
_cell.angle_beta   90.00
_cell.angle_gamma   90.00
#
_symmetry.space_group_name_H-M   'P 1'
#
loop_
_entity.id
_entity.type
_entity.pdbx_description
1 polymer ?
#
loop_
_entity_poly.entity_id
_entity_poly.type
_entity_poly.pdbx_seq_one_letter_code
_entity_poly.pdbx_strand_id
1 'polypeptide(L)' 'MNLQTTRWLDELKIALLQKDEKRAFELSINLPDDLSQTPLESKLQARELLSQVIKLLEQKKQESKHAMEQIRAAQAFLQN' A
#
# COMPACT_ATOMS: atom_id res chain seq x y z
N MET A 1 7.50 -1.93 25.97
CA MET A 1 6.78 -1.41 24.79
C MET A 1 7.16 -2.27 23.61
N ASN A 2 6.18 -2.72 22.83
CA ASN A 2 6.39 -3.56 21.63
C ASN A 2 6.92 -2.68 20.48
N LEU A 3 8.25 -2.59 20.38
CA LEU A 3 8.93 -1.62 19.51
C LEU A 3 8.75 -1.93 18.01
N GLN A 4 8.51 -3.19 17.65
CA GLN A 4 8.44 -3.62 16.25
C GLN A 4 7.11 -3.21 15.62
N THR A 5 5.97 -3.52 16.25
CA THR A 5 4.66 -3.08 15.75
C THR A 5 4.54 -1.56 15.69
N THR A 6 5.02 -0.82 16.70
CA THR A 6 4.95 0.65 16.68
C THR A 6 5.74 1.24 15.50
N ARG A 7 6.97 0.77 15.29
CA ARG A 7 7.79 1.20 14.15
C ARG A 7 7.13 0.84 12.82
N TRP A 8 6.61 -0.38 12.70
CA TRP A 8 5.91 -0.81 11.50
C TRP A 8 4.67 0.06 11.19
N LEU A 9 3.87 0.40 12.21
CA LEU A 9 2.72 1.29 12.07
C LEU A 9 3.14 2.68 11.57
N ASP A 10 4.24 3.22 12.10
CA ASP A 10 4.74 4.54 11.69
C ASP A 10 5.31 4.52 10.27
N GLU A 11 6.07 3.47 9.90
CA GLU A 11 6.55 3.29 8.54
C GLU A 11 5.40 3.13 7.53
N LEU A 12 4.33 2.44 7.92
CA LEU A 12 3.13 2.27 7.08
C LEU A 12 2.40 3.60 6.88
N LYS A 13 2.28 4.42 7.92
CA LYS A 13 1.74 5.79 7.80
C LYS A 13 2.59 6.64 6.85
N ILE A 14 3.92 6.59 6.99
CA ILE A 14 4.83 7.35 6.11
C ILE A 14 4.65 6.92 4.65
N ALA A 15 4.62 5.61 4.38
CA ALA A 15 4.43 5.08 3.03
C ALA A 15 3.09 5.55 2.43
N LEU A 16 2.00 5.50 3.21
CA LEU A 16 0.69 5.97 2.78
C LEU A 16 0.66 7.49 2.51
N LEU A 17 1.28 8.30 3.37
CA LEU A 17 1.37 9.76 3.19
C LEU A 17 2.18 10.13 1.94
N GLN A 18 3.24 9.39 1.66
CA GLN A 18 4.08 9.57 0.47
C GLN A 18 3.45 8.98 -0.79
N LYS A 19 2.32 8.26 -0.67
CA LYS A 19 1.69 7.47 -1.74
C LYS A 19 2.68 6.51 -2.40
N ASP A 20 3.64 6.00 -1.63
CA ASP A 20 4.63 5.02 -2.08
C ASP A 20 3.97 3.64 -2.08
N GLU A 21 3.44 3.22 -3.24
CA GLU A 21 2.70 1.97 -3.36
C GLU A 21 3.55 0.73 -3.13
N LYS A 22 4.84 0.80 -3.48
CA LYS A 22 5.76 -0.34 -3.34
C LYS A 22 6.04 -0.58 -1.87
N ARG A 23 6.44 0.47 -1.15
CA ARG A 23 6.70 0.37 0.28
C ARG A 23 5.46 0.01 1.08
N ALA A 24 4.31 0.59 0.71
CA ALA A 24 3.03 0.25 1.35
C ALA A 24 2.67 -1.22 1.16
N PHE A 25 2.87 -1.78 -0.05
CA PHE A 25 2.68 -3.19 -0.33
C PHE A 25 3.63 -4.08 0.48
N GLU A 26 4.93 -3.77 0.46
CA GLU A 26 5.96 -4.53 1.18
C GLU A 26 5.64 -4.60 2.69
N LEU A 27 5.25 -3.48 3.31
CA LEU A 27 4.87 -3.45 4.72
C LEU A 27 3.57 -4.21 4.99
N SER A 28 2.63 -4.27 4.03
CA SER A 28 1.35 -4.97 4.20
C SER A 28 1.47 -6.49 4.22
N ILE A 29 2.48 -7.04 3.54
CA ILE A 29 2.73 -8.50 3.50
C ILE A 29 3.74 -8.94 4.56
N ASN A 30 4.56 -8.02 5.09
CA ASN A 30 5.52 -8.27 6.15
C ASN A 30 4.99 -7.73 7.49
N LEU A 31 4.02 -8.44 8.04
CA LEU A 31 3.41 -8.12 9.33
C LEU A 31 4.40 -8.34 10.47
N PRO A 32 4.38 -7.52 11.53
CA PRO A 32 5.25 -7.69 12.69
C PRO A 32 4.77 -8.87 13.56
N ASP A 33 5.70 -9.70 14.04
CA ASP A 33 5.42 -10.92 14.80
C ASP A 33 4.69 -10.63 16.13
N ASP A 34 4.99 -9.48 16.73
CA ASP A 34 4.42 -9.03 18.00
C ASP A 34 3.01 -8.42 17.88
N LEU A 35 2.46 -8.28 16.65
CA LEU A 35 1.14 -7.71 16.40
C LEU A 35 0.02 -8.45 17.14
N SER A 36 0.15 -9.77 17.28
CA SER A 36 -0.83 -10.59 18.01
C SER A 36 -0.88 -10.24 19.50
N GLN A 37 0.23 -9.77 20.07
CA GLN A 37 0.40 -9.45 21.49
C GLN A 37 0.19 -7.96 21.79
N THR A 38 -0.01 -7.11 20.78
CA THR A 38 -0.26 -5.68 21.01
C THR A 38 -1.67 -5.40 21.54
N PRO A 39 -1.87 -4.26 22.21
CA PRO A 39 -3.19 -3.78 22.61
C PRO A 39 -4.17 -3.70 21.43
N LEU A 40 -5.47 -3.74 21.75
CA LEU A 40 -6.54 -3.65 20.76
C LEU A 40 -6.41 -2.39 19.88
N GLU A 41 -6.03 -1.27 20.46
CA GLU A 41 -5.83 0.00 19.74
C GLU A 41 -4.83 -0.13 18.59
N SER A 42 -3.66 -0.73 18.83
CA SER A 42 -2.65 -0.95 17.79
C SER A 42 -3.16 -1.87 16.68
N LYS A 43 -3.97 -2.88 17.02
CA LYS A 43 -4.59 -3.78 16.03
C LYS A 43 -5.65 -3.07 15.20
N LEU A 44 -6.46 -2.19 15.81
CA LEU A 44 -7.44 -1.38 15.10
C LEU A 44 -6.75 -0.38 14.16
N GLN A 45 -5.66 0.22 14.61
CA GLN A 45 -4.83 1.09 13.77
C GLN A 45 -4.22 0.32 12.59
N ALA A 46 -3.64 -0.86 12.83
CA ALA A 46 -3.12 -1.73 11.77
C ALA A 46 -4.19 -2.04 10.72
N ARG A 47 -5.39 -2.42 11.16
CA ARG A 47 -6.54 -2.72 10.27
C ARG A 47 -6.91 -1.52 9.41
N GLU A 48 -6.98 -0.33 9.99
CA GLU A 48 -7.31 0.89 9.26
C GLU A 48 -6.24 1.24 8.22
N LEU A 49 -4.96 1.18 8.61
CA LEU A 49 -3.86 1.45 7.68
C LEU A 49 -3.83 0.44 6.53
N LEU A 50 -4.02 -0.85 6.81
CA LEU A 50 -4.10 -1.89 5.76
C LEU A 50 -5.27 -1.66 4.80
N SER A 51 -6.43 -1.20 5.30
CA SER A 51 -7.56 -0.78 4.46
C SER A 51 -7.16 0.37 3.51
N GLN A 52 -6.38 1.33 4.00
CA GLN A 52 -5.87 2.43 3.17
C GLN A 52 -4.84 1.95 2.14
N VAL A 53 -3.99 0.97 2.49
CA VAL A 53 -3.06 0.34 1.53
C VAL A 53 -3.84 -0.31 0.39
N ILE A 54 -4.88 -1.09 0.70
CA ILE A 54 -5.72 -1.72 -0.32
C ILE A 54 -6.27 -0.67 -1.30
N LYS A 55 -6.84 0.42 -0.78
CA LYS A 55 -7.36 1.51 -1.61
C LYS A 55 -6.28 2.16 -2.49
N LEU A 56 -5.08 2.39 -1.94
CA LEU A 56 -3.95 2.92 -2.69
C LEU A 56 -3.55 1.99 -3.84
N LEU A 57 -3.44 0.68 -3.57
CA LEU A 57 -3.07 -0.32 -4.57
C LEU A 57 -4.15 -0.47 -5.66
N GLU A 58 -5.43 -0.43 -5.29
CA GLU A 58 -6.54 -0.43 -6.24
C GLU A 58 -6.50 0.80 -7.16
N GLN A 59 -6.25 1.98 -6.59
CA GLN A 59 -6.08 3.20 -7.38
C GLN A 59 -4.91 3.07 -8.36
N LYS A 60 -3.74 2.62 -7.89
CA LYS A 60 -2.54 2.44 -8.71
C LYS A 60 -2.74 1.42 -9.82
N LYS A 61 -3.49 0.35 -9.56
CA LYS A 61 -3.90 -0.62 -10.59
C LYS A 61 -4.72 0.03 -11.70
N GLN A 62 -5.68 0.90 -11.35
CA GLN A 62 -6.47 1.61 -12.37
C GLN A 62 -5.63 2.61 -13.17
N GLU A 63 -4.76 3.37 -12.50
CA GLU A 63 -3.81 4.30 -13.16
C GLU A 63 -2.94 3.55 -14.18
N SER A 64 -2.39 2.40 -13.77
CA SER A 64 -1.56 1.55 -14.65
C SER A 64 -2.34 1.00 -15.84
N LYS A 65 -3.58 0.54 -15.62
CA LYS A 65 -4.45 0.06 -16.71
C LYS A 65 -4.70 1.16 -17.74
N HIS A 66 -5.03 2.37 -17.28
CA HIS A 66 -5.28 3.50 -18.17
C HIS A 66 -4.05 3.89 -18.99
N ALA A 67 -2.88 3.96 -18.36
CA ALA A 67 -1.63 4.20 -19.06
C ALA A 67 -1.35 3.15 -20.14
N MET A 68 -1.62 1.87 -19.86
CA MET A 68 -1.46 0.80 -20.85
C MET A 68 -2.43 0.93 -22.03
N GLU A 69 -3.68 1.33 -21.79
CA GLU A 69 -4.65 1.60 -22.86
C GLU A 69 -4.19 2.75 -23.77
N GLN A 70 -3.67 3.83 -23.19
CA GLN A 70 -3.10 4.95 -23.95
C GLN A 70 -1.89 4.52 -24.79
N ILE A 71 -0.99 3.72 -24.22
CA ILE A 71 0.18 3.18 -24.95
C ILE A 71 -0.27 2.34 -26.15
N ARG A 72 -1.26 1.45 -25.96
CA ARG A 72 -1.79 0.62 -27.04
C ARG A 72 -2.42 1.46 -28.16
N ALA A 73 -3.17 2.50 -27.80
CA ALA A 73 -3.75 3.42 -28.78
C ALA A 73 -2.67 4.16 -29.58
N ALA A 74 -1.62 4.64 -28.92
CA ALA A 74 -0.49 5.29 -29.58
C ALA A 74 0.28 4.32 -30.51
N GLN A 75 0.49 3.07 -30.08
CA GLN A 75 1.11 2.04 -30.91
C GLN A 75 0.28 1.71 -32.16
N ALA A 76 -1.05 1.57 -32.00
CA ALA A 76 -1.95 1.35 -33.12
C ALA A 76 -1.94 2.53 -34.10
N PHE A 77 -1.85 3.77 -33.60
CA PHE A 77 -1.73 4.95 -34.46
C PHE A 77 -0.44 4.94 -35.29
N LEU A 78 0.71 4.58 -34.70
CA LEU A 78 2.00 4.54 -35.41
C LEU A 78 2.11 3.40 -36.45
N GLN A 79 1.26 2.38 -36.35
CA GLN A 79 1.22 1.25 -37.29
C GLN A 79 0.25 1.44 -38.46
N ASN A 80 -0.58 2.50 -38.43
CA ASN A 80 -1.42 2.94 -39.54
C ASN A 80 -0.71 4.04 -40.35
#